data_AF-A0A0C3A0K5-F1
#
_entry.id   AF-A0A0C3A0K5-F1
#
_cell.length_a   1.000
_cell.length_b   1.000
_cell.length_c   1.000
_cell.angle_alpha   90.00
_cell.angle_beta   90.00
_cell.angle_gamma   90.00
#
_symmetry.space_group_name_H-M   'P 1'
#
loop_
_entity.id
_entity.type
_entity.pdbx_description
1 polymer ?
#
loop_
_entity_poly.entity_id
_entity_poly.type
_entity_poly.pdbx_seq_one_letter_code
_entity_poly.pdbx_strand_id
1 'polypeptide(L)'
;VTPAYAFTDYRSKGQTIPHVIVDIANPPTGGLSLFNLYIELSRSSGRSTVRLLRDFDAKVFLAAHSAKLIAEDDRLRVLDTETKKK
;
A
#
# COMPACT_ATOMS: atom_id res chain seq x y z
N VAL A 1 26.46 2.51 11.91
CA VAL A 1 24.98 2.31 11.93
C VAL A 1 24.36 3.66 11.57
N THR A 2 23.48 3.71 10.57
CA THR A 2 22.76 4.94 10.19
C THR A 2 21.33 4.88 10.72
N PRO A 3 20.83 5.92 11.40
CA PRO A 3 19.44 5.93 11.84
C PRO A 3 18.49 5.94 10.64
N ALA A 4 17.50 5.04 10.64
CA ALA A 4 16.52 4.87 9.57
C ALA A 4 15.09 5.12 10.11
N TYR A 5 14.90 6.21 10.83
CA TYR A 5 13.60 6.57 11.41
C TYR A 5 12.58 7.04 10.37
N ALA A 6 13.05 7.43 9.17
CA ALA A 6 12.22 7.77 8.02
C ALA A 6 12.80 7.10 6.77
N PHE A 7 11.92 6.56 5.94
CA PHE A 7 12.29 5.89 4.69
C PHE A 7 11.12 5.93 3.72
N THR A 8 11.42 5.77 2.44
CA THR A 8 10.41 5.77 1.38
C THR A 8 9.62 4.45 1.38
N ASP A 9 8.42 4.49 0.81
CA ASP A 9 7.58 3.33 0.51
C ASP A 9 8.34 2.19 -0.21
N TYR A 10 9.22 2.54 -1.14
CA TYR A 10 10.06 1.57 -1.84
C TYR A 10 10.97 0.78 -0.88
N ARG A 11 11.55 1.46 0.10
CA ARG A 11 12.42 0.84 1.11
C ARG A 11 11.64 0.15 2.23
N SER A 12 10.37 0.52 2.44
CA SER A 12 9.46 -0.13 3.40
C SER A 12 8.82 -1.41 2.87
N LYS A 13 8.93 -1.67 1.56
CA LYS A 13 8.27 -2.79 0.91
C LYS A 13 8.71 -4.13 1.50
N GLY A 14 7.74 -4.94 1.93
CA GLY A 14 7.96 -6.26 2.51
C GLY A 14 8.21 -6.26 4.02
N GLN A 15 8.15 -5.11 4.68
CA GLN A 15 8.31 -5.00 6.13
C GLN A 15 6.95 -4.85 6.83
N THR A 16 6.83 -5.43 8.03
CA THR A 16 5.75 -5.09 8.96
C THR A 16 6.32 -4.18 10.03
N ILE A 17 5.75 -2.99 10.17
CA ILE A 17 6.22 -1.94 11.09
C ILE A 17 5.16 -1.78 12.20
N PRO A 18 5.49 -2.09 13.46
CA PRO A 18 4.49 -2.11 14.54
C PRO A 18 3.78 -0.77 14.78
N HIS A 19 4.47 0.36 14.58
CA HIS A 19 3.89 1.70 14.69
C HIS A 19 4.48 2.59 13.59
N VAL A 20 3.64 3.18 12.75
CA VAL A 20 4.08 3.97 11.61
C VAL A 20 3.29 5.27 11.47
N ILE A 21 4.00 6.34 11.12
CA ILE A 21 3.43 7.61 10.66
C ILE A 21 3.67 7.66 9.16
N VAL A 22 2.60 7.80 8.38
CA VAL A 22 2.64 7.80 6.92
C VAL A 22 2.46 9.24 6.43
N ASP A 23 3.41 9.71 5.62
CA ASP A 23 3.30 11.01 4.95
C ASP A 23 2.68 10.85 3.57
N ILE A 24 1.41 11.21 3.43
CA ILE A 24 0.64 11.10 2.17
C ILE A 24 0.79 12.35 1.28
N ALA A 25 1.95 12.98 1.33
CA ALA A 25 2.32 14.05 0.43
C ALA A 25 2.36 13.59 -1.02
N ASN A 26 2.07 14.50 -1.96
CA ASN A 26 2.60 14.31 -3.30
C ASN A 26 4.13 14.42 -3.24
N PRO A 27 4.87 13.41 -3.72
CA PRO A 27 6.32 13.50 -3.83
C PRO A 27 6.72 14.58 -4.84
N PRO A 28 7.93 15.16 -4.75
CA PRO A 28 8.42 16.17 -5.69
C PRO A 28 8.40 15.71 -7.15
N THR A 29 8.49 14.39 -7.38
CA THR A 29 8.37 13.73 -8.67
C THR A 29 7.48 12.49 -8.54
N GLY A 30 6.63 12.22 -9.54
CA GLY A 30 5.94 10.93 -9.66
C GLY A 30 4.53 10.81 -9.07
N GLY A 31 4.02 11.82 -8.34
CA GLY A 31 2.66 11.84 -7.80
C GLY A 31 2.35 10.74 -6.77
N LEU A 32 1.31 10.93 -5.95
CA LEU A 32 0.84 9.89 -5.03
C LEU A 32 -0.24 9.04 -5.71
N SER A 33 0.03 7.75 -5.90
CA SER A 33 -0.95 6.81 -6.45
C SER A 33 -1.61 5.96 -5.36
N LEU A 34 -2.79 5.40 -5.66
CA LEU A 34 -3.48 4.44 -4.79
C LEU A 34 -2.57 3.24 -4.43
N PHE A 35 -1.70 2.82 -5.35
CA PHE A 35 -0.79 1.70 -5.14
C PHE A 35 0.30 2.01 -4.11
N ASN A 36 0.92 3.19 -4.20
CA ASN A 36 1.92 3.62 -3.21
C ASN A 36 1.29 3.70 -1.81
N LEU A 37 0.10 4.27 -1.75
CA LEU A 37 -0.65 4.44 -0.51
C LEU A 37 -1.07 3.11 0.11
N TYR A 38 -1.51 2.15 -0.70
CA TYR A 38 -1.79 0.79 -0.25
C TYR A 38 -0.54 0.13 0.32
N ILE A 39 0.62 0.26 -0.34
CA ILE A 39 1.89 -0.30 0.15
C ILE A 39 2.22 0.28 1.52
N GLU A 40 2.14 1.59 1.71
CA GLU A 40 2.48 2.24 2.98
C GLU A 40 1.53 1.86 4.11
N LEU A 41 0.22 1.87 3.86
CA LEU A 41 -0.78 1.56 4.88
C LEU A 41 -0.73 0.08 5.29
N SER A 42 -0.45 -0.81 4.34
CA SER A 42 -0.31 -2.26 4.58
C SER A 42 0.96 -2.65 5.35
N ARG A 43 1.79 -1.70 5.80
CA ARG A 43 2.92 -1.98 6.71
C ARG A 43 2.52 -2.00 8.17
N SER A 44 1.40 -1.35 8.50
CA SER A 44 0.84 -1.37 9.86
C SER A 44 -0.08 -2.56 10.06
N SER A 45 -0.23 -3.02 11.30
CA SER A 45 -1.14 -4.13 11.65
C SER A 45 -2.60 -3.69 11.82
N GLY A 46 -2.88 -2.39 11.81
CA GLY A 46 -4.24 -1.86 11.93
C GLY A 46 -4.31 -0.39 12.31
N ARG A 47 -5.54 0.11 12.46
CA ARG A 47 -5.84 1.54 12.71
C ARG A 47 -5.17 2.10 13.96
N SER A 48 -5.07 1.34 15.04
CA SER A 48 -4.41 1.79 16.28
C SER A 48 -2.91 2.06 16.08
N THR A 49 -2.29 1.40 15.11
CA THR A 49 -0.85 1.42 14.83
C THR A 49 -0.40 2.34 13.69
N VAL A 50 -1.35 2.93 12.95
CA VAL A 50 -1.05 3.87 11.85
C VAL A 50 -1.54 5.27 12.18
N ARG A 51 -0.77 6.29 11.79
CA ARG A 51 -1.18 7.70 11.80
C ARG A 51 -0.84 8.31 10.45
N LEU A 52 -1.69 9.22 9.97
CA LEU A 52 -1.41 10.01 8.77
C LEU A 52 -0.84 11.35 9.20
N LEU A 53 0.22 11.82 8.52
CA LEU A 53 0.84 13.11 8.80
C LEU A 53 0.05 14.29 8.20
N ARG A 54 -0.80 14.02 7.20
CA ARG A 54 -1.60 15.02 6.47
C ARG A 54 -3.07 14.62 6.39
N ASP A 55 -3.88 15.58 5.97
CA ASP A 55 -5.30 15.38 5.73
C ASP A 55 -5.56 14.36 4.61
N PHE A 56 -6.64 13.62 4.79
CA PHE A 56 -7.05 12.55 3.89
C PHE A 56 -7.61 13.11 2.58
N ASP A 57 -6.99 12.79 1.44
CA ASP A 57 -7.53 13.13 0.11
C ASP A 57 -8.37 11.98 -0.45
N ALA A 58 -9.70 12.10 -0.33
CA ALA A 58 -10.63 11.09 -0.82
C ALA A 58 -10.46 10.77 -2.32
N LYS A 59 -9.98 11.70 -3.15
CA LYS A 59 -9.82 11.45 -4.59
C LYS A 59 -8.76 10.39 -4.87
N VAL A 60 -7.69 10.36 -4.08
CA VAL A 60 -6.61 9.36 -4.24
C VAL A 60 -7.10 7.98 -3.84
N PHE A 61 -7.89 7.89 -2.75
CA PHE A 61 -8.43 6.61 -2.26
C PHE A 61 -9.58 6.07 -3.11
N LEU A 62 -10.34 6.95 -3.77
CA LEU A 62 -11.42 6.58 -4.68
C LEU A 62 -10.95 6.43 -6.13
N ALA A 63 -9.63 6.50 -6.38
CA ALA A 63 -9.08 6.29 -7.70
C ALA A 63 -9.40 4.87 -8.20
N ALA A 64 -9.72 4.75 -9.49
CA ALA A 64 -10.00 3.46 -10.10
C ALA A 64 -8.74 2.57 -10.06
N HIS A 65 -8.95 1.29 -9.74
CA HIS A 65 -7.89 0.29 -9.84
C HIS A 65 -7.61 -0.02 -11.33
N SER A 66 -6.39 -0.44 -11.64
CA SER A 66 -6.04 -0.88 -12.98
C SER A 66 -6.87 -2.10 -13.40
N ALA A 67 -7.63 -1.98 -14.49
CA ALA A 67 -8.43 -3.08 -15.03
C ALA A 67 -7.60 -4.33 -15.33
N LYS A 68 -6.35 -4.17 -15.75
CA LYS A 68 -5.41 -5.29 -15.98
C LYS A 68 -5.09 -6.03 -14.69
N LEU A 69 -4.92 -5.32 -13.57
CA LEU A 69 -4.62 -5.94 -12.27
C LEU A 69 -5.85 -6.64 -11.69
N ILE A 70 -7.04 -6.08 -11.88
CA ILE A 70 -8.30 -6.74 -11.49
C ILE A 70 -8.47 -8.05 -12.24
N ALA A 71 -8.33 -8.02 -13.58
CA ALA A 71 -8.47 -9.23 -14.40
C ALA A 71 -7.45 -10.32 -14.02
N GLU A 72 -6.23 -9.92 -13.64
CA GLU A 72 -5.21 -10.87 -13.16
C GLU A 72 -5.55 -11.43 -11.79
N ASP A 73 -6.06 -10.62 -10.85
CA ASP A 73 -6.52 -11.09 -9.53
C ASP A 73 -7.67 -12.11 -9.67
N ASP A 74 -8.61 -11.86 -10.58
CA ASP A 74 -9.70 -12.79 -10.89
C ASP A 74 -9.18 -14.11 -11.48
N ARG A 75 -8.22 -14.03 -12.41
CA ARG A 75 -7.56 -15.22 -12.99
C ARG A 75 -6.87 -16.06 -11.92
N LEU A 76 -6.14 -15.41 -11.00
CA LEU A 76 -5.44 -16.07 -9.90
C LEU A 76 -6.42 -16.71 -8.91
N ARG A 77 -7.56 -16.07 -8.63
CA ARG A 77 -8.61 -16.63 -7.78
C ARG A 77 -9.17 -17.93 -8.36
N VAL A 78 -9.44 -17.96 -9.67
CA VAL A 78 -9.91 -19.20 -10.34
C VAL A 78 -8.87 -20.31 -10.17
N LEU A 79 -7.60 -20.02 -10.44
CA LEU A 79 -6.50 -20.99 -10.34
C LEU A 79 -6.33 -21.55 -8.91
N ASP A 80 -6.46 -20.71 -7.86
CA ASP A 80 -6.43 -21.15 -6.46
C ASP A 80 -7.55 -22.16 -6.16
N THR A 81 -8.76 -21.94 -6.69
CA THR A 81 -9.87 -22.88 -6.49
C THR A 81 -9.67 -24.21 -7.22
N GLU A 82 -9.03 -24.20 -8.38
CA GLU A 82 -8.74 -25.41 -9.15
C GLU A 82 -7.64 -26.25 -8.50
N THR A 83 -6.59 -25.61 -7.99
CA THR A 83 -5.47 -26.31 -7.34
C THR A 83 -5.87 -26.98 -6.03
N LYS A 84 -6.86 -26.46 -5.30
CA LYS A 84 -7.43 -27.06 -4.09
C LYS A 84 -8.33 -28.28 -4.32
N LYS A 85 -8.74 -28.54 -5.57
CA LYS A 85 -9.61 -29.68 -5.93
C LYS A 85 -8.83 -30.94 -6.33
N LYS A 86 -7.51 -30.84 -6.48
CA LYS A 86 -6.61 -31.98 -6.70
C LYS A 86 -6.08 -32.50 -5.37
#